data_AF-A0A4Q6AG28-F1
#
_entry.id   AF-A0A4Q6AG28-F1
#
_cell.length_a   1.000
_cell.length_b   1.000
_cell.length_c   1.000
_cell.angle_alpha   90.00
_cell.angle_beta   90.00
_cell.angle_gamma   90.00
#
_symmetry.space_group_name_H-M   'P 1'
#
loop_
_entity.id
_entity.type
_entity.pdbx_description
1 polymer ?
#
loop_
_entity_poly.entity_id
_entity_poly.type
_entity_poly.pdbx_seq_one_letter_code
_entity_poly.pdbx_strand_id
1 'polypeptide(L)'
;ILDYRGYGLLELSKAWEKITLETQINIAKEPGVEVSVSYPLNNAFRWFVKVNKGYGQSLIEYDRDTTRFGAGIALENYNDNR
;
A
#
# COMPACT_ATOMS: atom_id res chain seq x y z
N ILE A 1 -8.40 -16.16 12.29
CA ILE A 1 -7.49 -14.98 12.29
C ILE A 1 -6.13 -15.30 11.67
N LEU A 2 -5.42 -16.35 12.10
CA LEU A 2 -4.14 -16.78 11.52
C LEU A 2 -4.22 -17.14 10.03
N ASP A 3 -5.34 -17.70 9.55
CA ASP A 3 -5.53 -18.01 8.13
C ASP A 3 -5.56 -16.77 7.21
N TYR A 4 -5.93 -15.59 7.73
CA TYR A 4 -6.23 -14.40 6.91
C TYR A 4 -5.22 -13.26 7.07
N ARG A 5 -4.58 -13.13 8.24
CA ARG A 5 -3.46 -12.19 8.43
C ARG A 5 -2.11 -12.80 8.09
N GLY A 6 -2.05 -14.13 8.15
CA GLY A 6 -0.81 -14.82 7.86
C GLY A 6 0.27 -14.59 8.90
N TYR A 7 1.44 -15.16 8.64
CA TYR A 7 2.56 -15.19 9.59
C TYR A 7 3.53 -14.00 9.44
N GLY A 8 3.30 -13.14 8.44
CA GLY A 8 4.18 -12.01 8.17
C GLY A 8 3.70 -11.14 7.01
N LEU A 9 4.28 -9.95 6.93
CA LEU A 9 4.04 -8.97 5.89
C LEU A 9 5.30 -8.84 5.03
N LEU A 10 5.14 -8.90 3.71
CA LEU A 10 6.21 -8.54 2.77
C LEU A 10 5.93 -7.16 2.21
N GLU A 11 6.89 -6.27 2.37
CA GLU A 11 6.86 -4.92 1.82
C GLU A 11 8.03 -4.75 0.86
N LEU A 12 7.72 -4.36 -0.37
CA LEU A 12 8.69 -4.07 -1.42
C LEU A 12 8.45 -2.63 -1.86
N SER A 13 9.45 -1.79 -1.70
CA SER A 13 9.41 -0.40 -2.20
C SER A 13 10.56 -0.20 -3.18
N LYS A 14 10.23 0.39 -4.32
CA LYS A 14 11.20 0.75 -5.34
C LYS A 14 10.93 2.15 -5.85
N ALA A 15 11.90 3.03 -5.64
CA ALA A 15 11.92 4.37 -6.19
C ALA A 15 12.68 4.38 -7.52
N TRP A 16 12.07 4.96 -8.54
CA TRP A 16 12.65 5.25 -9.84
C TRP A 16 12.48 6.73 -10.14
N GLU A 17 13.58 7.47 -10.05
CA GLU A 17 13.60 8.93 -10.19
C GLU A 17 12.60 9.62 -9.23
N LYS A 18 11.42 9.98 -9.74
CA LYS A 18 10.33 10.61 -9.00
C LYS A 18 9.18 9.65 -8.72
N ILE A 19 9.10 8.50 -9.39
CA ILE A 19 8.02 7.54 -9.19
C ILE A 19 8.44 6.57 -8.08
N THR A 20 7.60 6.37 -7.08
CA THR A 20 7.77 5.29 -6.10
C THR A 20 6.67 4.27 -6.30
N LEU A 21 7.07 3.02 -6.49
CA LEU A 21 6.18 1.86 -6.49
C LEU A 21 6.37 1.13 -5.17
N GLU A 22 5.28 0.90 -4.46
CA GLU A 22 5.28 0.07 -3.27
C GLU A 22 4.33 -1.11 -3.49
N THR A 23 4.70 -2.25 -2.97
CA THR A 23 3.92 -3.47 -3.07
C THR A 23 4.00 -4.18 -1.74
N GLN A 24 2.84 -4.45 -1.17
CA GLN A 24 2.68 -5.08 0.11
C GLN A 24 1.87 -6.36 -0.07
N ILE A 25 2.38 -7.46 0.46
CA ILE A 25 1.77 -8.79 0.32
C ILE A 25 1.67 -9.41 1.72
N ASN A 26 0.45 -9.76 2.11
CA ASN A 26 0.21 -10.53 3.33
C ASN A 26 0.53 -12.01 3.06
N ILE A 27 1.50 -12.59 3.77
CA ILE A 27 1.82 -14.02 3.66
C ILE A 27 0.82 -14.82 4.50
N ALA A 28 -0.39 -15.02 3.97
CA ALA A 28 -1.49 -15.73 4.60
C ALA A 28 -2.03 -16.87 3.72
N LYS A 29 -2.92 -17.69 4.28
CA LYS A 29 -3.64 -18.72 3.51
C LYS A 29 -4.53 -18.09 2.44
N GLU A 30 -5.07 -16.90 2.74
CA GLU A 30 -5.76 -16.02 1.80
C GLU A 30 -4.98 -14.69 1.67
N PRO A 31 -4.05 -14.58 0.69
CA PRO A 31 -3.16 -13.43 0.61
C PRO A 31 -3.87 -12.17 0.11
N GLY A 32 -3.69 -11.08 0.85
CA GLY A 32 -4.00 -9.72 0.39
C GLY A 32 -2.78 -9.10 -0.27
N VAL A 33 -3.00 -8.43 -1.40
CA VAL A 33 -1.98 -7.69 -2.14
C VAL A 33 -2.40 -6.23 -2.24
N GLU A 34 -1.50 -5.34 -1.87
CA GLU A 34 -1.64 -3.89 -2.00
C GLU A 34 -0.50 -3.39 -2.91
N VAL A 35 -0.86 -2.62 -3.93
CA VAL A 35 0.11 -1.97 -4.82
C VAL A 35 -0.17 -0.48 -4.78
N SER A 36 0.85 0.31 -4.47
CA SER A 36 0.78 1.76 -4.48
C SER A 36 1.78 2.33 -5.48
N VAL A 37 1.37 3.38 -6.19
CA VAL A 37 2.25 4.18 -7.04
C VAL A 37 2.11 5.62 -6.60
N SER A 38 3.21 6.29 -6.33
CA SER A 38 3.21 7.70 -5.94
C SER A 38 4.18 8.53 -6.77
N TYR A 39 3.80 9.79 -6.99
CA TYR A 39 4.55 10.76 -7.77
C TYR A 39 4.55 12.14 -7.08
N PRO A 40 5.70 12.77 -6.85
CA PRO A 40 5.81 14.12 -6.31
C PRO A 40 5.38 15.12 -7.38
N LEU A 41 4.28 15.83 -7.08
CA LEU A 41 3.84 16.96 -7.87
C LEU A 41 4.74 18.16 -7.56
N ASN A 42 4.90 18.46 -6.26
CA ASN A 42 5.71 19.54 -5.73
C ASN A 42 6.44 19.05 -4.47
N ASN A 43 7.35 19.86 -3.89
CA ASN A 43 8.07 19.55 -2.65
C ASN A 43 7.19 19.32 -1.40
N ALA A 44 5.87 19.53 -1.50
CA ALA A 44 4.91 19.36 -0.40
C ALA A 44 3.80 18.34 -0.72
N PHE A 45 3.61 17.96 -1.99
CA PHE A 45 2.46 17.17 -2.42
C PHE A 45 2.90 16.02 -3.31
N ARG A 46 2.46 14.81 -2.96
CA ARG A 46 2.54 13.63 -3.81
C ARG A 46 1.16 13.19 -4.22
N TRP A 47 0.96 12.96 -5.51
CA TRP A 47 -0.14 12.13 -5.96
C TRP A 47 0.17 10.69 -5.55
N PHE A 48 -0.82 9.93 -5.09
CA PHE A 48 -0.73 8.48 -5.03
C PHE A 48 -1.98 7.79 -5.61
N VAL A 49 -1.77 6.64 -6.21
CA VAL A 49 -2.80 5.66 -6.56
C VAL A 49 -2.48 4.39 -5.79
N LYS A 50 -3.49 3.80 -5.16
CA LYS A 50 -3.39 2.58 -4.37
C LYS A 50 -4.46 1.60 -4.81
N VAL A 51 -4.07 0.37 -5.08
CA VAL A 51 -4.95 -0.72 -5.47
C VAL A 51 -4.73 -1.87 -4.53
N ASN A 52 -5.79 -2.24 -3.81
CA ASN A 52 -5.78 -3.30 -2.81
C ASN A 52 -6.73 -4.40 -3.26
N LYS A 53 -6.26 -5.63 -3.22
CA LYS A 53 -7.05 -6.81 -3.60
C LYS A 53 -6.81 -7.94 -2.63
N GLY A 54 -7.89 -8.59 -2.20
CA GLY A 54 -7.84 -9.80 -1.40
C GLY A 54 -8.31 -9.61 0.05
N TYR A 55 -8.02 -10.62 0.86
CA TYR A 55 -8.57 -10.82 2.19
C TYR A 55 -7.74 -10.13 3.29
N GLY A 56 -8.36 -9.87 4.45
CA GLY A 56 -7.65 -9.33 5.61
C GLY A 56 -7.34 -7.82 5.55
N GLN A 57 -8.07 -7.04 4.74
CA GLN A 57 -7.86 -5.59 4.59
C GLN A 57 -8.12 -4.79 5.87
N SER A 58 -8.88 -5.33 6.82
CA SER A 58 -9.08 -4.75 8.16
C SER A 58 -9.55 -5.80 9.16
N LEU A 59 -9.40 -5.53 10.47
CA LEU A 59 -9.85 -6.42 11.57
C LEU A 59 -11.36 -6.72 11.53
N ILE A 60 -12.14 -5.84 10.89
CA ILE A 60 -13.59 -5.93 10.76
C ILE A 60 -14.03 -6.67 9.49
N GLU A 61 -13.16 -6.80 8.47
CA GLU A 61 -13.51 -7.39 7.17
C GLU A 61 -12.48 -8.44 6.74
N TYR A 62 -12.21 -9.42 7.62
CA TYR A 62 -11.23 -10.46 7.31
C TYR A 62 -11.74 -11.52 6.31
N ASP A 63 -13.06 -11.70 6.19
CA ASP A 63 -13.70 -12.81 5.43
C ASP A 63 -14.14 -12.44 4.01
N ARG A 64 -13.98 -11.17 3.60
CA ARG A 64 -14.50 -10.65 2.34
C ARG A 64 -13.39 -10.37 1.34
N ASP A 65 -13.52 -10.90 0.13
CA ASP A 65 -12.68 -10.49 -1.01
C ASP A 65 -13.13 -9.10 -1.46
N THR A 66 -12.31 -8.10 -1.12
CA THR A 66 -12.58 -6.71 -1.49
C THR A 66 -11.51 -6.27 -2.47
N THR A 67 -11.94 -5.66 -3.58
CA THR A 67 -11.03 -4.90 -4.44
C THR A 67 -11.28 -3.43 -4.22
N ARG A 68 -10.32 -2.73 -3.61
CA ARG A 68 -10.40 -1.30 -3.33
C ARG A 68 -9.41 -0.54 -4.20
N PHE A 69 -9.92 0.47 -4.88
CA PHE A 69 -9.13 1.44 -5.61
C PHE A 69 -9.18 2.76 -4.85
N GLY A 70 -8.03 3.35 -4.60
CA GLY A 70 -7.88 4.66 -3.98
C GLY A 70 -6.97 5.53 -4.82
N ALA A 71 -7.34 6.78 -5.02
CA ALA A 71 -6.46 7.80 -5.55
C ALA A 71 -6.56 9.02 -4.66
N GLY A 72 -5.45 9.72 -4.46
CA GLY A 72 -5.42 10.86 -3.57
C GLY A 72 -4.13 11.65 -3.65
N ILE A 73 -4.07 12.67 -2.82
CA ILE A 73 -2.87 13.46 -2.59
C ILE A 73 -2.39 13.21 -1.17
N ALA A 74 -1.11 12.90 -1.04
CA ALA A 74 -0.41 12.80 0.23
C ALA A 74 0.37 14.09 0.43
N LEU A 75 0.29 14.63 1.65
CA LEU A 75 1.19 15.68 2.08
C LEU A 75 2.52 15.00 2.42
N GLU A 76 3.56 15.30 1.64
CA GLU A 76 4.89 14.85 1.99
C GLU A 76 5.54 15.93 2.84
N ASN A 77 6.01 15.54 4.02
CA ASN A 77 6.64 16.48 4.92
C ASN A 77 8.05 16.76 4.37
N TYR A 78 8.33 18.01 4.03
CA TYR A 78 9.64 18.51 3.59
C TYR A 78 10.65 18.49 4.76
N ASN A 79 11.04 17.31 5.23
CA ASN A 79 12.08 17.18 6.25
C ASN A 79 13.02 16.01 5.97
N ASP A 80 13.62 16.03 4.77
CA ASP A 80 14.85 15.30 4.47
C ASP A 80 15.88 16.28 3.90
N ASN A 81 16.42 17.11 4.81
CA ASN A 81 17.59 17.95 4.59
C ASN A 81 18.25 18.18 5.97
N ARG A 82 18.87 17.13 6.52
CA ARG A 82 19.99 17.26 7.48
C ARG A 82 20.95 16.08 7.32
#